data_AF-T0ZY72-F1
#
_entry.id   AF-T0ZY72-F1
#
_cell.length_a   1.000
_cell.length_b   1.000
_cell.length_c   1.000
_cell.angle_alpha   90.00
_cell.angle_beta   90.00
_cell.angle_gamma   90.00
#
_symmetry.space_group_name_H-M   'P 1'
#
loop_
_entity.id
_entity.type
_entity.pdbx_description
1 polymer ?
#
loop_
_entity_poly.entity_id
_entity_poly.type
_entity_poly.pdbx_seq_one_letter_code
_entity_poly.pdbx_strand_id
1 'polypeptide(L)'
;MRMDLGALDQALNSCAEKRVPILAVVGILGTTEYGTLDPIHEIVHLRSAWAQRGLGFAIHVDAAWGGYLASMFREESGGLRSHDAMQREFRYFPSLRVYRTIAALASVDSVTVDPHKLGYLPYGSGGGFVCRDHRMMDFVAEDVPYIFSNPEYRKNQSYRERFRELGRFILEGSKPGAAAAAVYVTHKTLPLDHAHFGRLPQLSVQATEHLYELMQAMAHRLAGLIHVLIPFEPDSNLICIAFNPVGNTSVRHMNAFAYRVYGHLRVDPTRPLQAQQFFSSSTLLYPHSLAPAERNHILNALGLTEWSAAEEGATDSIFVLRHTLMNPWLRDPVNKIDYIAQYCDHLESLLRMELANTPSSGLPG
;
A
#
# COMPACT_ATOMS: atom_id res chain seq x y z
N MET A 1 -2.43 0.05 -11.05
CA MET A 1 -2.34 1.27 -10.22
C MET A 1 -0.95 1.49 -9.65
N ARG A 2 -0.04 2.04 -10.44
CA ARG A 2 1.30 2.50 -10.03
C ARG A 2 1.58 3.80 -10.78
N MET A 3 2.57 4.58 -10.37
CA MET A 3 3.00 5.77 -11.09
C MET A 3 3.34 5.43 -12.55
N ASP A 4 2.76 6.18 -13.49
CA ASP A 4 3.11 6.11 -14.91
C ASP A 4 4.39 6.90 -15.17
N LEU A 5 5.45 6.18 -15.50
CA LEU A 5 6.77 6.77 -15.74
C LEU A 5 6.86 7.55 -17.05
N GLY A 6 6.03 7.21 -18.05
CA GLY A 6 5.94 7.98 -19.28
C GLY A 6 5.27 9.33 -19.01
N ALA A 7 4.21 9.33 -18.20
CA ALA A 7 3.58 10.57 -17.75
C ALA A 7 4.51 11.41 -16.86
N LEU A 8 5.28 10.78 -15.97
CA LEU A 8 6.32 11.45 -15.20
C LEU A 8 7.36 12.09 -16.12
N ASP A 9 7.92 11.34 -17.08
CA ASP A 9 8.95 11.84 -18.01
C ASP A 9 8.43 13.03 -18.84
N GLN A 10 7.18 12.98 -19.30
CA GLN A 10 6.52 14.10 -19.99
C GLN A 10 6.37 15.32 -19.09
N ALA A 11 5.99 15.13 -17.81
CA ALA A 11 5.89 16.22 -16.85
C ALA A 11 7.26 16.86 -16.58
N LEU A 12 8.31 16.04 -16.41
CA LEU A 12 9.70 16.50 -16.26
C LEU A 12 10.15 17.32 -17.48
N ASN A 13 9.85 16.86 -18.70
CA ASN A 13 10.15 17.58 -19.92
C ASN A 13 9.42 18.94 -20.01
N SER A 14 8.12 18.97 -19.72
CA SER A 14 7.34 20.22 -19.68
C SER A 14 7.91 21.20 -18.65
N CYS A 15 8.33 20.73 -17.48
CA CYS A 15 9.00 21.56 -16.48
C CYS A 15 10.33 22.11 -16.99
N ALA A 16 11.15 21.27 -17.65
CA ALA A 16 12.42 21.69 -18.24
C ALA A 16 12.24 22.79 -19.30
N GLU A 17 11.31 22.60 -20.24
CA GLU A 17 10.99 23.57 -21.29
C GLU A 17 10.52 24.91 -20.71
N LYS A 18 9.68 24.86 -19.68
CA LYS A 18 9.14 26.04 -19.00
C LYS A 18 10.09 26.62 -17.95
N ARG A 19 11.27 26.01 -17.74
CA ARG A 19 12.23 26.36 -16.69
C ARG A 19 11.62 26.40 -15.29
N VAL A 20 10.71 25.47 -15.01
CA VAL A 20 10.10 25.28 -13.69
C VAL A 20 10.97 24.28 -12.92
N PRO A 21 11.58 24.67 -11.79
CA PRO A 21 12.36 23.75 -10.97
C PRO A 21 11.46 22.70 -10.33
N ILE A 22 12.00 21.50 -10.15
CA ILE A 22 11.31 20.40 -9.48
C ILE A 22 11.96 20.20 -8.12
N LEU A 23 11.20 20.43 -7.05
CA LEU A 23 11.69 20.23 -5.70
C LEU A 23 11.92 18.74 -5.42
N ALA A 24 10.90 17.92 -5.65
CA ALA A 24 10.96 16.48 -5.40
C ALA A 24 9.97 15.71 -6.28
N VAL A 25 10.28 14.43 -6.48
CA VAL A 25 9.35 13.41 -6.95
C VAL A 25 9.02 12.51 -5.76
N VAL A 26 7.73 12.23 -5.54
CA VAL A 26 7.25 11.37 -4.46
C VAL A 26 6.80 10.05 -5.03
N GLY A 27 7.51 8.97 -4.69
CA GLY A 27 7.06 7.61 -4.98
C GLY A 27 6.35 6.99 -3.78
N ILE A 28 5.34 6.16 -4.01
CA ILE A 28 4.55 5.53 -2.94
C ILE A 28 4.93 4.06 -2.82
N LEU A 29 5.39 3.67 -1.63
CA LEU A 29 5.67 2.29 -1.26
C LEU A 29 4.51 1.76 -0.41
N GLY A 30 3.43 1.36 -1.09
CA GLY A 30 2.22 0.83 -0.48
C GLY A 30 1.11 1.87 -0.51
N THR A 31 0.46 2.00 -1.68
CA THR A 31 -0.68 2.90 -1.84
C THR A 31 -1.80 2.58 -0.85
N THR A 32 -2.46 3.60 -0.31
CA THR A 32 -3.50 3.44 0.71
C THR A 32 -4.60 2.46 0.27
N GLU A 33 -5.04 2.61 -0.98
CA GLU A 33 -6.19 1.88 -1.49
C GLU A 33 -5.84 0.48 -1.99
N TYR A 34 -4.69 0.29 -2.63
CA TYR A 34 -4.36 -0.94 -3.36
C TYR A 34 -3.10 -1.66 -2.87
N GLY A 35 -2.33 -1.04 -1.97
CA GLY A 35 -1.08 -1.60 -1.45
C GLY A 35 -0.02 -1.84 -2.52
N THR A 36 -0.17 -1.20 -3.68
CA THR A 36 0.78 -1.29 -4.79
C THR A 36 2.03 -0.49 -4.49
N LEU A 37 3.14 -0.88 -5.11
CA LEU A 37 4.43 -0.23 -4.96
C LEU A 37 4.81 0.47 -6.27
N ASP A 38 5.08 1.77 -6.21
CA ASP A 38 5.61 2.49 -7.36
C ASP A 38 6.98 1.94 -7.78
N PRO A 39 7.34 2.04 -9.07
CA PRO A 39 8.63 1.57 -9.58
C PRO A 39 9.78 2.52 -9.17
N ILE A 40 10.10 2.58 -7.88
CA ILE A 40 11.11 3.49 -7.31
C ILE A 40 12.47 3.37 -8.01
N HIS A 41 12.86 2.16 -8.40
CA HIS A 41 14.09 1.92 -9.14
C HIS A 41 14.14 2.63 -10.50
N GLU A 42 13.00 2.75 -11.17
CA GLU A 42 12.90 3.48 -12.44
C GLU A 42 12.83 5.00 -12.20
N ILE A 43 12.19 5.46 -11.12
CA ILE A 43 12.25 6.88 -10.71
C ILE A 43 13.69 7.31 -10.44
N VAL A 44 14.47 6.46 -9.75
CA VAL A 44 15.91 6.69 -9.51
C VAL A 44 16.71 6.72 -10.83
N HIS A 45 16.37 5.86 -11.79
CA HIS A 45 16.96 5.87 -13.12
C HIS A 45 16.63 7.17 -13.87
N LEU A 46 15.37 7.59 -13.89
CA LEU A 46 14.92 8.85 -14.49
C LEU A 46 15.62 10.06 -13.87
N ARG A 47 15.74 10.13 -12.54
CA ARG A 47 16.51 11.19 -11.86
C ARG A 47 17.93 11.27 -12.41
N SER A 48 18.59 10.12 -12.59
CA SER A 48 19.95 10.07 -13.09
C SER A 48 20.04 10.56 -14.54
N ALA A 49 19.09 10.17 -15.39
CA ALA A 49 19.02 10.62 -16.79
C ALA A 49 18.74 12.12 -16.92
N TRP A 50 17.81 12.66 -16.13
CA TRP A 50 17.47 14.09 -16.14
C TRP A 50 18.56 14.97 -15.52
N ALA A 51 19.26 14.48 -14.49
CA ALA A 51 20.40 15.19 -13.92
C ALA A 51 21.51 15.44 -14.96
N GLN A 52 21.76 14.47 -15.86
CA GLN A 52 22.71 14.64 -16.98
C GLN A 52 22.26 15.72 -17.98
N ARG A 53 20.97 16.04 -18.03
CA ARG A 53 20.37 17.10 -18.85
C ARG A 53 20.23 18.43 -18.09
N GLY A 54 20.80 18.54 -16.88
CA GLY A 54 20.76 19.75 -16.06
C GLY A 54 19.50 19.90 -15.20
N LEU A 55 18.64 18.89 -15.10
CA LEU A 55 17.44 18.89 -14.27
C LEU A 55 17.57 17.88 -13.12
N GLY A 56 17.95 18.37 -11.94
CA GLY A 56 18.00 17.58 -10.71
C GLY A 56 16.73 17.73 -9.87
N PHE A 57 16.37 16.67 -9.14
CA PHE A 57 15.28 16.68 -8.16
C PHE A 57 15.53 15.66 -7.05
N ALA A 58 14.98 15.92 -5.86
CA ALA A 58 15.01 14.95 -4.76
C ALA A 58 13.97 13.84 -4.98
N ILE A 59 14.21 12.66 -4.40
CA ILE A 59 13.23 11.57 -4.33
C ILE A 59 12.86 11.36 -2.87
N HIS A 60 11.59 11.59 -2.56
CA HIS A 60 10.97 11.13 -1.32
C HIS A 60 10.18 9.85 -1.61
N VAL A 61 10.27 8.87 -0.72
CA VAL A 61 9.39 7.71 -0.76
C VAL A 61 8.43 7.75 0.40
N ASP A 62 7.14 7.87 0.12
CA ASP A 62 6.11 7.61 1.13
C ASP A 62 6.00 6.10 1.32
N ALA A 63 6.69 5.58 2.33
CA ALA A 63 6.62 4.20 2.76
C ALA A 63 5.89 4.08 4.10
N ALA A 64 4.93 4.96 4.38
CA ALA A 64 4.18 4.93 5.62
C ALA A 64 3.57 3.53 5.84
N TRP A 65 2.96 2.95 4.80
CA TRP A 65 2.52 1.55 4.82
C TRP A 65 3.68 0.57 4.62
N GLY A 66 4.34 0.61 3.45
CA GLY A 66 5.25 -0.44 3.00
C GLY A 66 6.65 -0.44 3.60
N GLY A 67 7.01 0.54 4.44
CA GLY A 67 8.38 0.69 4.96
C GLY A 67 8.85 -0.52 5.76
N TYR A 68 7.97 -1.12 6.56
CA TYR A 68 8.30 -2.33 7.32
C TYR A 68 8.39 -3.59 6.46
N LEU A 69 7.83 -3.59 5.23
CA LEU A 69 8.03 -4.71 4.28
C LEU A 69 9.51 -4.88 3.93
N ALA A 70 10.30 -3.80 3.97
CA ALA A 70 11.73 -3.83 3.70
C ALA A 70 12.51 -4.77 4.63
N SER A 71 12.00 -5.06 5.84
CA SER A 71 12.62 -6.03 6.75
C SER A 71 12.72 -7.43 6.14
N MET A 72 11.75 -7.86 5.32
CA MET A 72 11.80 -9.15 4.60
C MET A 72 12.95 -9.25 3.61
N PHE A 73 13.49 -8.10 3.17
CA PHE A 73 14.55 -7.97 2.18
C PHE A 73 15.92 -7.74 2.81
N ARG A 74 16.04 -7.83 4.15
CA ARG A 74 17.30 -7.60 4.85
C ARG A 74 17.80 -8.88 5.52
N GLU A 75 19.06 -9.18 5.28
CA GLU A 75 19.83 -10.13 6.08
C GLU A 75 20.04 -9.56 7.48
N GLU A 76 20.35 -10.41 8.46
CA GLU A 76 20.68 -9.97 9.84
C GLU A 76 21.88 -9.00 9.88
N SER A 77 22.77 -9.09 8.88
CA SER A 77 23.89 -8.16 8.69
C SER A 77 23.48 -6.78 8.16
N GLY A 78 22.20 -6.59 7.80
CA GLY A 78 21.67 -5.40 7.13
C GLY A 78 21.85 -5.40 5.61
N GLY A 79 22.47 -6.42 5.04
CA GLY A 79 22.61 -6.60 3.59
C GLY A 79 21.27 -6.86 2.89
N LEU A 80 21.17 -6.53 1.60
CA LEU A 80 20.01 -6.90 0.78
C LEU A 80 20.07 -8.42 0.48
N ARG A 81 18.99 -9.14 0.79
CA ARG A 81 18.84 -10.56 0.43
C ARG A 81 18.78 -10.73 -1.08
N SER A 82 19.26 -11.85 -1.62
CA SER A 82 19.08 -12.16 -3.05
C SER A 82 17.62 -12.43 -3.42
N HIS A 83 17.23 -12.09 -4.65
CA HIS A 83 15.88 -12.36 -5.18
C HIS A 83 15.54 -13.86 -5.12
N ASP A 84 16.47 -14.71 -5.55
CA ASP A 84 16.32 -16.18 -5.53
C ASP A 84 16.09 -16.73 -4.11
N ALA A 85 16.75 -16.16 -3.09
CA ALA A 85 16.54 -16.60 -1.71
C ALA A 85 15.12 -16.30 -1.24
N MET A 86 14.60 -15.11 -1.56
CA MET A 86 13.24 -14.73 -1.20
C MET A 86 12.21 -15.58 -1.94
N GLN A 87 12.39 -15.84 -3.24
CA GLN A 87 11.44 -16.65 -4.02
C GLN A 87 11.25 -18.08 -3.51
N ARG A 88 12.17 -18.62 -2.70
CA ARG A 88 12.00 -19.95 -2.08
C ARG A 88 10.99 -19.94 -0.92
N GLU A 89 10.66 -18.77 -0.38
CA GLU A 89 9.80 -18.59 0.79
C GLU A 89 8.35 -18.22 0.44
N PHE A 90 8.10 -17.91 -0.83
CA PHE A 90 6.82 -17.41 -1.32
C PHE A 90 6.46 -18.14 -2.61
N ARG A 91 5.20 -18.06 -3.02
CA ARG A 91 4.77 -18.67 -4.28
C ARG A 91 4.98 -17.75 -5.47
N TYR A 92 4.73 -16.46 -5.29
CA TYR A 92 4.75 -15.42 -6.32
C TYR A 92 5.64 -14.24 -5.93
N PHE A 93 5.71 -13.92 -4.65
CA PHE A 93 6.41 -12.76 -4.12
C PHE A 93 7.93 -13.00 -3.95
N PRO A 94 8.77 -11.96 -4.01
CA PRO A 94 8.48 -10.70 -4.67
C PRO A 94 8.61 -10.86 -6.19
N SER A 95 7.79 -10.14 -6.95
CA SER A 95 8.09 -9.94 -8.37
C SER A 95 9.42 -9.19 -8.53
N LEU A 96 10.09 -9.34 -9.68
CA LEU A 96 11.37 -8.65 -9.92
C LEU A 96 11.24 -7.12 -9.78
N ARG A 97 10.09 -6.56 -10.17
CA ARG A 97 9.76 -5.14 -10.01
C ARG A 97 9.75 -4.74 -8.53
N VAL A 98 9.03 -5.49 -7.69
CA VAL A 98 8.95 -5.24 -6.24
C VAL A 98 10.33 -5.33 -5.60
N TYR A 99 11.09 -6.37 -5.94
CA TYR A 99 12.46 -6.54 -5.44
C TYR A 99 13.37 -5.35 -5.79
N ARG A 100 13.37 -4.93 -7.06
CA ARG A 100 14.15 -3.77 -7.52
C ARG A 100 13.68 -2.48 -6.85
N THR A 101 12.38 -2.28 -6.67
CA THR A 101 11.81 -1.14 -5.95
C THR A 101 12.33 -1.06 -4.51
N ILE A 102 12.29 -2.16 -3.75
CA ILE A 102 12.79 -2.16 -2.37
C ILE A 102 14.31 -1.98 -2.31
N ALA A 103 15.05 -2.56 -3.26
CA ALA A 103 16.50 -2.37 -3.37
C ALA A 103 16.86 -0.90 -3.61
N ALA A 104 16.08 -0.18 -4.43
CA ALA A 104 16.31 1.21 -4.78
C ALA A 104 16.06 2.20 -3.64
N LEU A 105 15.46 1.78 -2.51
CA LEU A 105 15.33 2.63 -1.32
C LEU A 105 16.69 3.12 -0.80
N ALA A 106 17.76 2.37 -1.03
CA ALA A 106 19.12 2.81 -0.69
C ALA A 106 19.61 3.99 -1.56
N SER A 107 18.86 4.38 -2.60
CA SER A 107 19.20 5.42 -3.58
C SER A 107 18.32 6.68 -3.49
N VAL A 108 17.34 6.71 -2.59
CA VAL A 108 16.43 7.86 -2.41
C VAL A 108 16.94 8.82 -1.32
N ASP A 109 16.39 10.02 -1.27
CA ASP A 109 16.88 11.10 -0.40
C ASP A 109 16.20 11.04 0.98
N SER A 110 14.91 10.69 1.00
CA SER A 110 14.16 10.47 2.24
C SER A 110 13.03 9.46 2.10
N VAL A 111 12.61 8.91 3.24
CA VAL A 111 11.55 7.92 3.35
C VAL A 111 10.67 8.25 4.55
N THR A 112 9.36 8.27 4.35
CA THR A 112 8.38 8.24 5.46
C THR A 112 8.08 6.79 5.83
N VAL A 113 7.99 6.45 7.12
CA VAL A 113 7.63 5.11 7.61
C VAL A 113 6.81 5.22 8.89
N ASP A 114 5.72 4.46 8.98
CA ASP A 114 4.83 4.51 10.16
C ASP A 114 4.89 3.21 10.98
N PRO A 115 5.49 3.25 12.17
CA PRO A 115 5.42 2.17 13.16
C PRO A 115 3.98 1.75 13.53
N HIS A 116 3.01 2.68 13.54
CA HIS A 116 1.62 2.34 13.86
C HIS A 116 0.82 1.70 12.70
N LYS A 117 1.45 1.47 11.54
CA LYS A 117 0.88 0.74 10.41
C LYS A 117 1.42 -0.69 10.42
N LEU A 118 2.31 -1.04 9.48
CA LEU A 118 2.94 -2.37 9.42
C LEU A 118 4.04 -2.60 10.46
N GLY A 119 4.30 -1.63 11.35
CA GLY A 119 5.16 -1.81 12.51
C GLY A 119 4.47 -2.47 13.72
N TYR A 120 3.14 -2.67 13.66
CA TYR A 120 2.33 -3.25 14.75
C TYR A 120 2.40 -2.50 16.08
N LEU A 121 2.74 -1.21 16.05
CA LEU A 121 2.76 -0.37 17.25
C LEU A 121 1.45 0.42 17.42
N PRO A 122 1.09 0.84 18.65
CA PRO A 122 -0.08 1.67 18.88
C PRO A 122 -0.02 3.02 18.16
N TYR A 123 -1.19 3.60 17.87
CA TYR A 123 -1.31 4.96 17.34
C TYR A 123 -0.55 5.99 18.18
N GLY A 124 -0.06 7.04 17.51
CA GLY A 124 0.83 8.04 18.10
C GLY A 124 2.31 7.68 18.01
N SER A 125 2.65 6.57 17.32
CA SER A 125 4.02 6.19 16.97
C SER A 125 4.35 6.35 15.47
N GLY A 126 3.46 6.98 14.68
CA GLY A 126 3.68 7.28 13.27
C GLY A 126 4.55 8.51 13.00
N GLY A 127 4.70 8.86 11.72
CA GLY A 127 5.46 10.04 11.29
C GLY A 127 6.97 9.84 11.29
N GLY A 128 7.44 8.60 11.17
CA GLY A 128 8.87 8.32 11.07
C GLY A 128 9.42 8.91 9.78
N PHE A 129 10.39 9.80 9.89
CA PHE A 129 11.11 10.38 8.75
C PHE A 129 12.56 9.91 8.77
N VAL A 130 12.98 9.24 7.70
CA VAL A 130 14.35 8.78 7.52
C VAL A 130 14.96 9.55 6.36
N CYS A 131 16.11 10.18 6.58
CA CYS A 131 16.86 10.81 5.51
C CYS A 131 18.17 10.05 5.27
N ARG A 132 18.57 10.00 4.00
CA ARG A 132 19.85 9.41 3.62
C ARG A 132 21.02 10.24 4.16
N ASP A 133 20.88 11.56 4.10
CA ASP A 133 21.89 12.52 4.51
C ASP A 133 21.30 13.50 5.53
N HIS A 134 21.79 13.41 6.77
CA HIS A 134 21.32 14.22 7.87
C HIS A 134 21.65 15.71 7.73
N ARG A 135 22.55 16.11 6.82
CA ARG A 135 22.78 17.54 6.50
C ARG A 135 21.51 18.22 6.00
N MET A 136 20.56 17.46 5.45
CA MET A 136 19.25 17.99 5.07
C MET A 136 18.43 18.52 6.26
N MET A 137 18.69 18.03 7.48
CA MET A 137 17.99 18.51 8.67
C MET A 137 18.31 19.98 8.97
N ASP A 138 19.43 20.51 8.45
CA ASP A 138 19.81 21.90 8.65
C ASP A 138 18.90 22.90 7.92
N PHE A 139 18.15 22.45 6.89
CA PHE A 139 17.17 23.30 6.20
C PHE A 139 15.92 23.59 7.04
N VAL A 140 15.65 22.76 8.06
CA VAL A 140 14.50 22.91 8.96
C VAL A 140 14.93 23.18 10.40
N ALA A 141 16.23 23.39 10.62
CA ALA A 141 16.79 23.54 11.94
C ALA A 141 16.44 24.91 12.54
N GLU A 142 15.63 24.92 13.59
CA GLU A 142 15.25 26.15 14.28
C GLU A 142 15.98 26.28 15.62
N ASP A 143 16.73 27.37 15.76
CA ASP A 143 17.49 27.66 16.98
C ASP A 143 16.61 28.37 18.00
N VAL A 144 16.34 27.71 19.13
CA VAL A 144 15.61 28.31 20.25
C VAL A 144 16.61 28.92 21.25
N PRO A 145 16.71 30.27 21.38
CA PRO A 145 17.80 30.93 22.11
C PRO A 145 17.92 30.57 23.60
N TYR A 146 16.81 30.15 24.23
CA TYR A 146 16.75 29.87 25.67
C TYR A 146 17.12 28.43 26.06
N ILE A 147 17.23 27.51 25.09
CA ILE A 147 17.52 26.08 25.35
C ILE A 147 18.97 25.74 24.94
N PHE A 148 19.53 26.45 23.95
CA PHE A 148 20.81 26.12 23.32
C PHE A 148 21.79 27.30 23.39
N SER A 149 22.25 27.62 24.60
CA SER A 149 22.81 28.94 24.94
C SER A 149 24.32 29.15 24.71
N ASN A 150 25.08 28.17 24.22
CA ASN A 150 26.52 28.34 24.00
C ASN A 150 26.97 28.05 22.54
N PRO A 151 27.17 29.10 21.72
CA PRO A 151 27.64 29.00 20.34
C PRO A 151 29.04 28.35 20.17
N GLU A 152 29.94 28.47 21.17
CA GLU A 152 31.24 27.79 21.12
C GLU A 152 31.12 26.28 21.33
N TYR A 153 30.17 25.87 22.18
CA TYR A 153 29.88 24.46 22.42
C TYR A 153 29.44 23.74 21.14
N ARG A 154 28.78 24.46 20.20
CA ARG A 154 28.28 23.93 18.93
C ARG A 154 29.37 23.62 17.90
N LYS A 155 30.48 24.36 17.89
CA LYS A 155 31.55 24.18 16.88
C LYS A 155 32.32 22.86 17.04
N ASN A 156 32.28 22.27 18.24
CA ASN A 156 33.02 21.05 18.59
C ASN A 156 32.13 19.83 18.88
N GLN A 157 30.82 19.90 18.61
CA GLN A 157 29.92 18.76 18.84
C GLN A 157 30.22 17.62 17.86
N SER A 158 30.33 16.40 18.39
CA SER A 158 30.25 15.20 17.57
C SER A 158 28.87 15.09 16.91
N TYR A 159 28.79 14.30 15.83
CA TYR A 159 27.53 14.01 15.15
C TYR A 159 26.41 13.58 16.12
N ARG A 160 26.72 12.69 17.08
CA ARG A 160 25.72 12.18 18.03
C ARG A 160 25.28 13.23 19.04
N GLU A 161 26.16 14.12 19.46
CA GLU A 161 25.82 15.21 20.39
C GLU A 161 24.92 16.22 19.71
N ARG A 162 25.22 16.59 18.46
CA ARG A 162 24.41 17.50 17.66
C ARG A 162 22.97 17.00 17.51
N PHE A 163 22.78 15.75 17.09
CA PHE A 163 21.44 15.21 16.82
C PHE A 163 20.68 14.74 18.08
N ARG A 164 21.22 14.94 19.29
CA ARG A 164 20.45 14.77 20.55
C ARG A 164 19.50 15.92 20.82
N GLU A 165 19.75 17.09 20.24
CA GLU A 165 18.87 18.26 20.31
C GLU A 165 17.66 18.09 19.36
N LEU A 166 16.93 16.96 19.47
CA LEU A 166 15.94 16.52 18.49
C LEU A 166 14.92 17.62 18.13
N GLY A 167 14.45 18.36 19.13
CA GLY A 167 13.44 19.43 18.96
C GLY A 167 13.85 20.53 17.98
N ARG A 168 15.14 20.67 17.68
CA ARG A 168 15.66 21.60 16.67
C ARG A 168 15.39 21.13 15.25
N PHE A 169 15.35 19.82 15.01
CA PHE A 169 15.39 19.22 13.68
C PHE A 169 14.05 18.60 13.26
N ILE A 170 12.96 18.91 13.96
CA ILE A 170 11.64 18.32 13.72
C ILE A 170 10.58 19.42 13.60
N LEU A 171 9.48 19.08 12.93
CA LEU A 171 8.34 20.00 12.77
C LEU A 171 7.46 20.09 14.03
N GLU A 172 7.45 19.03 14.84
CA GLU A 172 6.66 18.96 16.07
C GLU A 172 7.40 19.58 17.27
N GLY A 173 6.68 19.84 18.37
CA GLY A 173 7.26 20.26 19.64
C GLY A 173 7.41 19.10 20.63
N SER A 174 6.86 19.29 21.83
CA SER A 174 6.79 18.25 22.86
C SER A 174 6.11 17.00 22.35
N LYS A 175 6.73 15.84 22.58
CA LYS A 175 6.30 14.54 22.07
C LYS A 175 6.57 13.41 23.07
N PRO A 176 5.76 12.34 23.09
CA PRO A 176 5.84 11.33 24.12
C PRO A 176 7.12 10.47 23.98
N GLY A 177 7.98 10.51 24.99
CA GLY A 177 9.13 9.60 25.09
C GLY A 177 8.72 8.12 25.10
N ALA A 178 7.50 7.82 25.58
CA ALA A 178 6.92 6.48 25.57
C ALA A 178 6.74 5.90 24.15
N ALA A 179 6.41 6.73 23.16
CA ALA A 179 6.31 6.26 21.78
C ALA A 179 7.68 5.84 21.23
N ALA A 180 8.73 6.63 21.51
CA ALA A 180 10.10 6.27 21.14
C ALA A 180 10.57 4.99 21.86
N ALA A 181 10.24 4.83 23.14
CA ALA A 181 10.55 3.63 23.92
C ALA A 181 9.83 2.40 23.36
N ALA A 182 8.54 2.51 23.00
CA ALA A 182 7.79 1.41 22.40
C ALA A 182 8.43 0.93 21.09
N VAL A 183 8.73 1.86 20.17
CA VAL A 183 9.40 1.54 18.91
C VAL A 183 10.78 0.90 19.17
N TYR A 184 11.56 1.47 20.07
CA TYR A 184 12.89 0.96 20.41
C TYR A 184 12.84 -0.47 20.97
N VAL A 185 11.96 -0.75 21.93
CA VAL A 185 11.83 -2.09 22.53
C VAL A 185 11.34 -3.09 21.48
N THR A 186 10.40 -2.72 20.61
CA THR A 186 9.95 -3.58 19.51
C THR A 186 11.11 -3.92 18.58
N HIS A 187 11.90 -2.93 18.12
CA HIS A 187 13.02 -3.17 17.21
C HIS A 187 14.21 -3.89 17.86
N LYS A 188 14.33 -3.84 19.19
CA LYS A 188 15.34 -4.61 19.93
C LYS A 188 14.92 -6.06 20.16
N THR A 189 13.63 -6.28 20.39
CA THR A 189 13.07 -7.62 20.55
C THR A 189 12.96 -8.34 19.20
N LEU A 190 12.57 -7.60 18.16
CA LEU A 190 12.42 -8.05 16.79
C LEU A 190 13.28 -7.15 15.89
N PRO A 191 14.56 -7.48 15.69
CA PRO A 191 15.42 -6.79 14.73
C PRO A 191 14.78 -6.68 13.33
N LEU A 192 15.06 -5.59 12.62
CA LEU A 192 14.46 -5.26 11.32
C LEU A 192 15.09 -6.03 10.15
N ASP A 193 15.11 -7.36 10.27
CA ASP A 193 15.61 -8.31 9.26
C ASP A 193 14.58 -9.41 9.01
N HIS A 194 14.84 -10.26 8.02
CA HIS A 194 13.92 -11.31 7.58
C HIS A 194 13.70 -12.43 8.60
N ALA A 195 14.69 -12.70 9.46
CA ALA A 195 14.65 -13.79 10.43
C ALA A 195 13.80 -13.41 11.65
N HIS A 196 13.70 -12.11 11.95
CA HIS A 196 12.99 -11.59 13.11
C HIS A 196 11.72 -10.81 12.73
N PHE A 197 11.78 -9.47 12.65
CA PHE A 197 10.59 -8.65 12.39
C PHE A 197 9.95 -9.02 11.05
N GLY A 198 10.77 -9.31 10.03
CA GLY A 198 10.34 -9.67 8.68
C GLY A 198 9.46 -10.92 8.60
N ARG A 199 9.45 -11.77 9.63
CA ARG A 199 8.52 -12.90 9.74
C ARG A 199 7.05 -12.44 9.81
N LEU A 200 6.77 -11.29 10.42
CA LEU A 200 5.40 -10.76 10.51
C LEU A 200 4.83 -10.35 9.14
N PRO A 201 5.47 -9.45 8.36
CA PRO A 201 5.02 -9.15 7.01
C PRO A 201 5.15 -10.35 6.06
N GLN A 202 6.07 -11.29 6.29
CA GLN A 202 6.13 -12.53 5.51
C GLN A 202 4.83 -13.33 5.63
N LEU A 203 4.35 -13.59 6.86
CA LEU A 203 3.08 -14.30 7.09
C LEU A 203 1.90 -13.55 6.44
N SER A 204 1.91 -12.22 6.56
CA SER A 204 0.91 -11.33 5.98
C SER A 204 0.86 -11.42 4.44
N VAL A 205 2.02 -11.41 3.78
CA VAL A 205 2.12 -11.55 2.31
C VAL A 205 1.77 -12.97 1.85
N GLN A 206 2.21 -14.01 2.57
CA GLN A 206 1.80 -15.40 2.26
C GLN A 206 0.29 -15.61 2.43
N ALA A 207 -0.33 -14.97 3.42
CA ALA A 207 -1.78 -14.96 3.57
C ALA A 207 -2.46 -14.26 2.37
N THR A 208 -1.85 -13.20 1.85
CA THR A 208 -2.32 -12.50 0.65
C THR A 208 -2.19 -13.37 -0.61
N GLU A 209 -1.08 -14.11 -0.79
CA GLU A 209 -0.94 -15.07 -1.90
C GLU A 209 -2.03 -16.15 -1.83
N HIS A 210 -2.30 -16.66 -0.62
CA HIS A 210 -3.34 -17.66 -0.41
C HIS A 210 -4.74 -17.13 -0.68
N LEU A 211 -5.05 -15.90 -0.22
CA LEU A 211 -6.30 -15.22 -0.56
C LEU A 211 -6.43 -15.03 -2.07
N TYR A 212 -5.36 -14.61 -2.75
CA TYR A 212 -5.34 -14.46 -4.20
C TYR A 212 -5.72 -15.77 -4.90
N GLU A 213 -5.11 -16.89 -4.54
CA GLU A 213 -5.40 -18.21 -5.12
C GLU A 213 -6.85 -18.66 -4.88
N LEU A 214 -7.36 -18.48 -3.65
CA LEU A 214 -8.73 -18.84 -3.32
C LEU A 214 -9.75 -17.98 -4.07
N MET A 215 -9.46 -16.70 -4.25
CA MET A 215 -10.30 -15.79 -5.04
C MET A 215 -10.29 -16.15 -6.52
N GLN A 216 -9.14 -16.55 -7.07
CA GLN A 216 -9.07 -17.10 -8.44
C GLN A 216 -9.92 -18.37 -8.55
N ALA A 217 -9.82 -19.29 -7.59
CA ALA A 217 -10.63 -20.51 -7.59
C ALA A 217 -12.14 -20.19 -7.49
N MET A 218 -12.53 -19.20 -6.66
CA MET A 218 -13.91 -18.72 -6.56
C MET A 218 -14.39 -18.09 -7.87
N ALA A 219 -13.55 -17.31 -8.55
CA ALA A 219 -13.85 -16.74 -9.86
C ALA A 219 -14.19 -17.83 -10.89
N HIS A 220 -13.45 -18.94 -10.88
CA HIS A 220 -13.74 -20.09 -11.75
C HIS A 220 -15.07 -20.78 -11.39
N ARG A 221 -15.41 -20.93 -10.10
CA ARG A 221 -16.69 -21.53 -9.67
C ARG A 221 -17.91 -20.64 -9.91
N LEU A 222 -17.71 -19.33 -9.97
CA LEU A 222 -18.74 -18.34 -10.28
C LEU A 222 -18.77 -17.97 -11.78
N ALA A 223 -17.93 -18.60 -12.60
CA ALA A 223 -17.91 -18.37 -14.04
C ALA A 223 -19.30 -18.58 -14.65
N GLY A 224 -19.75 -17.62 -15.45
CA GLY A 224 -21.10 -17.60 -16.04
C GLY A 224 -22.20 -17.03 -15.12
N LEU A 225 -21.90 -16.75 -13.85
CA LEU A 225 -22.83 -16.12 -12.91
C LEU A 225 -22.37 -14.72 -12.50
N ILE A 226 -21.11 -14.59 -12.07
CA ILE A 226 -20.52 -13.34 -11.57
C ILE A 226 -19.08 -13.24 -12.07
N HIS A 227 -18.75 -12.14 -12.72
CA HIS A 227 -17.38 -11.73 -12.97
C HIS A 227 -16.72 -11.33 -11.65
N VAL A 228 -15.61 -11.99 -11.30
CA VAL A 228 -14.79 -11.66 -10.13
C VAL A 228 -13.43 -11.21 -10.62
N LEU A 229 -13.01 -10.01 -10.23
CA LEU A 229 -11.76 -9.42 -10.69
C LEU A 229 -10.92 -8.89 -9.53
N ILE A 230 -9.65 -9.25 -9.51
CA ILE A 230 -8.61 -8.55 -8.75
C ILE A 230 -7.99 -7.52 -9.71
N PRO A 231 -8.31 -6.21 -9.59
CA PRO A 231 -7.96 -5.23 -10.62
C PRO A 231 -6.46 -4.97 -10.71
N PHE A 232 -5.72 -5.19 -9.63
CA PHE A 232 -4.27 -5.00 -9.58
C PHE A 232 -3.59 -6.19 -8.92
N GLU A 233 -2.51 -6.65 -9.56
CA GLU A 233 -1.57 -7.61 -8.96
C GLU A 233 -1.09 -7.09 -7.59
N PRO A 234 -1.23 -7.88 -6.50
CA PRO A 234 -0.80 -7.46 -5.18
C PRO A 234 0.74 -7.35 -5.10
N ASP A 235 1.25 -6.17 -4.79
CA ASP A 235 2.69 -5.98 -4.51
C ASP A 235 3.01 -6.08 -3.00
N SER A 236 1.99 -6.20 -2.15
CA SER A 236 2.12 -6.28 -0.69
C SER A 236 1.00 -7.14 -0.09
N ASN A 237 0.58 -6.86 1.14
CA ASN A 237 -0.42 -7.61 1.89
C ASN A 237 -1.86 -7.09 1.74
N LEU A 238 -2.17 -6.48 0.59
CA LEU A 238 -3.45 -5.85 0.32
C LEU A 238 -4.02 -6.35 -1.02
N ILE A 239 -5.30 -6.70 -1.04
CA ILE A 239 -6.05 -7.09 -2.24
C ILE A 239 -7.32 -6.26 -2.32
N CYS A 240 -7.63 -5.77 -3.53
CA CYS A 240 -8.96 -5.27 -3.86
C CYS A 240 -9.68 -6.24 -4.80
N ILE A 241 -11.00 -6.29 -4.71
CA ILE A 241 -11.82 -7.21 -5.50
C ILE A 241 -13.08 -6.50 -5.98
N ALA A 242 -13.35 -6.62 -7.28
CA ALA A 242 -14.57 -6.15 -7.92
C ALA A 242 -15.45 -7.36 -8.32
N PHE A 243 -16.77 -7.16 -8.27
CA PHE A 243 -17.76 -8.18 -8.63
C PHE A 243 -18.80 -7.58 -9.57
N ASN A 244 -19.13 -8.28 -10.65
CA ASN A 244 -20.22 -7.90 -11.54
C ASN A 244 -21.08 -9.11 -11.95
N PRO A 245 -22.41 -9.09 -11.76
CA PRO A 245 -23.27 -10.13 -12.33
C PRO A 245 -23.08 -10.26 -13.84
N VAL A 246 -22.99 -11.50 -14.33
CA VAL A 246 -22.90 -11.75 -15.79
C VAL A 246 -24.16 -11.22 -16.48
N GLY A 247 -23.97 -10.55 -17.61
CA GLY A 247 -25.03 -9.87 -18.35
C GLY A 247 -25.29 -8.43 -17.92
N ASN A 248 -24.76 -7.98 -16.77
CA ASN A 248 -24.83 -6.58 -16.40
C ASN A 248 -23.73 -5.77 -17.10
N THR A 249 -24.11 -4.73 -17.85
CA THR A 249 -23.18 -3.79 -18.49
C THR A 249 -23.10 -2.43 -17.78
N SER A 250 -23.92 -2.21 -16.75
CA SER A 250 -24.02 -0.92 -16.04
C SER A 250 -23.18 -0.88 -14.77
N VAL A 251 -22.24 0.08 -14.68
CA VAL A 251 -21.44 0.33 -13.46
C VAL A 251 -22.33 0.64 -12.26
N ARG A 252 -23.45 1.33 -12.47
CA ARG A 252 -24.42 1.64 -11.41
C ARG A 252 -25.00 0.36 -10.79
N HIS A 253 -25.44 -0.59 -11.62
CA HIS A 253 -25.99 -1.86 -11.14
C HIS A 253 -24.90 -2.74 -10.51
N MET A 254 -23.69 -2.73 -11.07
CA MET A 254 -22.53 -3.41 -10.49
C MET A 254 -22.23 -2.89 -9.08
N ASN A 255 -22.13 -1.58 -8.91
CA ASN A 255 -21.88 -0.94 -7.62
C ASN A 255 -23.01 -1.22 -6.63
N ALA A 256 -24.28 -1.14 -7.07
CA ALA A 256 -25.41 -1.46 -6.22
C ALA A 256 -25.37 -2.91 -5.73
N PHE A 257 -24.99 -3.85 -6.59
CA PHE A 257 -24.78 -5.25 -6.22
C PHE A 257 -23.65 -5.42 -5.20
N ALA A 258 -22.46 -4.88 -5.50
CA ALA A 258 -21.30 -4.96 -4.61
C ALA A 258 -21.54 -4.27 -3.25
N TYR A 259 -22.31 -3.18 -3.22
CA TYR A 259 -22.67 -2.48 -1.97
C TYR A 259 -23.61 -3.30 -1.09
N ARG A 260 -24.54 -4.07 -1.67
CA ARG A 260 -25.37 -5.00 -0.88
C ARG A 260 -24.52 -6.12 -0.27
N VAL A 261 -23.60 -6.68 -1.04
CA VAL A 261 -22.63 -7.68 -0.54
C VAL A 261 -21.79 -7.07 0.61
N TYR A 262 -21.26 -5.86 0.43
CA TYR A 262 -20.52 -5.14 1.46
C TYR A 262 -21.37 -4.84 2.71
N GLY A 263 -22.68 -4.66 2.56
CA GLY A 263 -23.62 -4.46 3.66
C GLY A 263 -23.57 -5.57 4.71
N HIS A 264 -23.24 -6.80 4.31
CA HIS A 264 -23.06 -7.96 5.21
C HIS A 264 -21.66 -8.04 5.85
N LEU A 265 -20.70 -7.27 5.35
CA LEU A 265 -19.28 -7.31 5.73
C LEU A 265 -18.81 -6.05 6.47
N ARG A 266 -19.67 -5.05 6.62
CA ARG A 266 -19.38 -3.81 7.38
C ARG A 266 -19.95 -3.87 8.79
N VAL A 267 -19.39 -3.09 9.70
CA VAL A 267 -19.94 -2.93 11.05
C VAL A 267 -21.30 -2.24 10.98
N ASP A 268 -22.32 -2.86 11.57
CA ASP A 268 -23.62 -2.25 11.82
C ASP A 268 -23.69 -1.80 13.30
N PRO A 269 -23.70 -0.49 13.59
CA PRO A 269 -23.73 0.00 14.98
C PRO A 269 -25.00 -0.38 15.74
N THR A 270 -26.03 -0.88 15.06
CA THR A 270 -27.28 -1.34 15.67
C THR A 270 -27.23 -2.81 16.12
N ARG A 271 -26.17 -3.55 15.78
CA ARG A 271 -26.00 -4.97 16.11
C ARG A 271 -24.73 -5.21 16.93
N PRO A 272 -24.71 -6.24 17.80
CA PRO A 272 -23.48 -6.64 18.48
C PRO A 272 -22.40 -7.06 17.47
N LEU A 273 -21.16 -6.59 17.66
CA LEU A 273 -20.03 -6.91 16.79
C LEU A 273 -19.79 -8.43 16.67
N GLN A 274 -20.05 -9.16 17.76
CA GLN A 274 -19.89 -10.62 17.85
C GLN A 274 -20.86 -11.40 16.97
N ALA A 275 -21.93 -10.76 16.47
CA ALA A 275 -22.86 -11.39 15.53
C ALA A 275 -22.27 -11.52 14.11
N GLN A 276 -21.16 -10.83 13.83
CA GLN A 276 -20.54 -10.79 12.53
C GLN A 276 -19.32 -11.71 12.45
N GLN A 277 -19.31 -12.57 11.43
CA GLN A 277 -18.26 -13.58 11.23
C GLN A 277 -17.00 -12.96 10.61
N PHE A 278 -17.17 -12.07 9.64
CA PHE A 278 -16.08 -11.49 8.88
C PHE A 278 -16.32 -10.01 8.58
N PHE A 279 -15.21 -9.28 8.47
CA PHE A 279 -15.20 -7.86 8.16
C PHE A 279 -14.40 -7.61 6.88
N SER A 280 -14.86 -6.66 6.08
CA SER A 280 -14.13 -6.12 4.94
C SER A 280 -14.14 -4.61 5.00
N SER A 281 -13.21 -3.99 4.30
CA SER A 281 -13.31 -2.57 3.93
C SER A 281 -13.76 -2.47 2.47
N SER A 282 -13.96 -1.24 2.00
CA SER A 282 -14.24 -0.94 0.60
C SER A 282 -13.57 0.37 0.20
N THR A 283 -13.45 0.57 -1.11
CA THR A 283 -13.00 1.83 -1.70
C THR A 283 -13.55 1.99 -3.11
N LEU A 284 -13.23 3.10 -3.76
CA LEU A 284 -13.67 3.45 -5.10
C LEU A 284 -12.47 3.51 -6.05
N LEU A 285 -12.63 2.84 -7.19
CA LEU A 285 -11.69 2.88 -8.30
C LEU A 285 -12.17 3.88 -9.34
N TYR A 286 -11.39 4.93 -9.55
CA TYR A 286 -11.73 6.00 -10.48
C TYR A 286 -11.00 5.85 -11.82
N PRO A 287 -11.65 6.12 -12.96
CA PRO A 287 -11.04 6.01 -14.28
C PRO A 287 -9.92 7.03 -14.49
N HIS A 288 -10.02 8.23 -13.93
CA HIS A 288 -9.00 9.26 -14.08
C HIS A 288 -7.67 8.88 -13.42
N SER A 289 -7.69 7.92 -12.50
CA SER A 289 -6.52 7.39 -11.81
C SER A 289 -5.81 6.29 -12.61
N LEU A 290 -6.34 5.88 -13.77
CA LEU A 290 -5.88 4.71 -14.51
C LEU A 290 -5.37 5.04 -15.91
N ALA A 291 -4.31 4.35 -16.31
CA ALA A 291 -3.87 4.37 -17.69
C ALA A 291 -4.97 3.85 -18.62
N PRO A 292 -5.08 4.34 -19.88
CA PRO A 292 -6.11 3.88 -20.82
C PRO A 292 -6.16 2.36 -21.01
N ALA A 293 -5.01 1.69 -21.04
CA ALA A 293 -4.94 0.23 -21.18
C ALA A 293 -5.50 -0.50 -19.94
N GLU A 294 -5.18 -0.03 -18.73
CA GLU A 294 -5.72 -0.58 -17.47
C GLU A 294 -7.24 -0.39 -17.41
N ARG A 295 -7.75 0.79 -17.81
CA ARG A 295 -9.19 1.06 -17.88
C ARG A 295 -9.93 0.04 -18.76
N ASN A 296 -9.42 -0.17 -19.97
CA ASN A 296 -10.05 -1.09 -20.92
C ASN A 296 -9.97 -2.53 -20.43
N HIS A 297 -8.84 -2.93 -19.83
CA HIS A 297 -8.70 -4.26 -19.24
C HIS A 297 -9.74 -4.52 -18.14
N ILE A 298 -9.91 -3.57 -17.22
CA ILE A 298 -10.87 -3.70 -16.11
C ILE A 298 -12.31 -3.76 -16.62
N LEU A 299 -12.70 -2.87 -17.55
CA LEU A 299 -14.05 -2.90 -18.14
C LEU A 299 -14.33 -4.25 -18.81
N ASN A 300 -13.41 -4.72 -19.65
CA ASN A 300 -13.56 -5.97 -20.37
C ASN A 300 -13.65 -7.17 -19.42
N ALA A 301 -12.80 -7.22 -18.40
CA ALA A 301 -12.79 -8.31 -17.43
C ALA A 301 -14.06 -8.37 -16.57
N LEU A 302 -14.70 -7.21 -16.36
CA LEU A 302 -15.98 -7.10 -15.65
C LEU A 302 -17.20 -7.19 -16.55
N GLY A 303 -17.06 -7.28 -17.88
CA GLY A 303 -18.20 -7.30 -18.80
C GLY A 303 -18.94 -5.96 -18.92
N LEU A 304 -18.25 -4.84 -18.66
CA LEU A 304 -18.79 -3.48 -18.73
C LEU A 304 -18.45 -2.83 -20.08
N THR A 305 -19.33 -1.96 -20.56
CA THR A 305 -19.12 -1.22 -21.82
C THR A 305 -18.42 0.12 -21.62
N GLU A 306 -18.72 0.81 -20.52
CA GLU A 306 -18.16 2.12 -20.20
C GLU A 306 -18.15 2.38 -18.69
N TRP A 307 -17.36 3.37 -18.26
CA TRP A 307 -17.24 3.74 -16.83
C TRP A 307 -18.45 4.52 -16.30
N SER A 308 -19.16 5.25 -17.16
CA SER A 308 -20.34 6.05 -16.83
C SER A 308 -21.33 5.93 -17.96
N ALA A 309 -22.55 5.46 -17.68
CA ALA A 309 -23.66 5.62 -18.61
C ALA A 309 -24.08 7.10 -18.66
N ALA A 310 -24.67 7.56 -19.78
CA ALA A 310 -25.23 8.91 -19.92
C ALA A 310 -26.54 9.15 -19.10
N GLU A 311 -26.77 8.36 -18.06
CA GLU A 311 -28.00 8.36 -17.26
C GLU A 311 -27.90 9.27 -16.02
N GLU A 312 -29.03 9.84 -15.59
CA GLU A 312 -29.13 10.60 -14.34
C GLU A 312 -28.75 9.73 -13.13
N GLY A 313 -27.76 10.17 -12.36
CA GLY A 313 -27.25 9.45 -11.18
C GLY A 313 -26.16 8.41 -11.50
N ALA A 314 -25.53 8.48 -12.68
CA ALA A 314 -24.37 7.66 -13.02
C ALA A 314 -23.21 7.85 -12.01
N THR A 315 -22.60 6.73 -11.64
CA THR A 315 -21.36 6.73 -10.83
C THR A 315 -20.16 6.64 -11.77
N ASP A 316 -19.20 7.54 -11.63
CA ASP A 316 -17.96 7.59 -12.41
C ASP A 316 -16.85 6.71 -11.82
N SER A 317 -17.19 5.74 -10.97
CA SER A 317 -16.24 4.91 -10.24
C SER A 317 -16.75 3.49 -10.05
N ILE A 318 -15.82 2.55 -9.87
CA ILE A 318 -16.08 1.15 -9.58
C ILE A 318 -15.89 0.92 -8.08
N PHE A 319 -16.91 0.40 -7.41
CA PHE A 319 -16.82 -0.03 -6.02
C PHE A 319 -16.04 -1.34 -5.92
N VAL A 320 -15.04 -1.37 -5.04
CA VAL A 320 -14.25 -2.58 -4.77
C VAL A 320 -14.25 -2.89 -3.28
N LEU A 321 -14.33 -4.18 -2.94
CA LEU A 321 -13.97 -4.65 -1.61
C LEU A 321 -12.47 -4.56 -1.44
N ARG A 322 -12.03 -4.20 -0.24
CA ARG A 322 -10.62 -4.00 0.11
C ARG A 322 -10.26 -4.83 1.32
N HIS A 323 -9.21 -5.62 1.20
CA HIS A 323 -8.71 -6.54 2.21
C HIS A 323 -7.26 -6.22 2.54
N THR A 324 -6.98 -5.96 3.81
CA THR A 324 -5.63 -5.72 4.31
C THR A 324 -5.28 -6.76 5.36
N LEU A 325 -4.35 -7.66 5.03
CA LEU A 325 -4.16 -8.93 5.72
C LEU A 325 -3.10 -8.78 6.82
N MET A 326 -3.35 -7.94 7.83
CA MET A 326 -2.35 -7.68 8.89
C MET A 326 -2.27 -8.78 9.96
N ASN A 327 -3.30 -9.60 10.13
CA ASN A 327 -3.29 -10.59 11.20
C ASN A 327 -2.37 -11.78 10.83
N PRO A 328 -1.26 -12.05 11.57
CA PRO A 328 -0.34 -13.14 11.22
C PRO A 328 -0.90 -14.54 11.55
N TRP A 329 -2.06 -14.61 12.20
CA TRP A 329 -2.70 -15.85 12.66
C TRP A 329 -3.95 -16.23 11.85
N LEU A 330 -4.06 -15.75 10.61
CA LEU A 330 -5.20 -16.10 9.73
C LEU A 330 -5.19 -17.57 9.28
N ARG A 331 -4.06 -18.25 9.44
CA ARG A 331 -3.88 -19.65 9.08
C ARG A 331 -3.06 -20.36 10.15
N ASP A 332 -3.50 -21.56 10.51
CA ASP A 332 -2.79 -22.46 11.40
C ASP A 332 -2.84 -23.88 10.82
N PRO A 333 -1.79 -24.29 10.08
CA PRO A 333 -1.72 -25.62 9.49
C PRO A 333 -1.72 -26.76 10.51
N VAL A 334 -1.21 -26.52 11.74
CA VAL A 334 -1.12 -27.55 12.78
C VAL A 334 -2.52 -27.92 13.25
N ASN A 335 -3.35 -26.91 13.49
CA ASN A 335 -4.74 -27.10 13.92
C ASN A 335 -5.74 -27.17 12.74
N LYS A 336 -5.25 -27.17 11.50
CA LYS A 336 -6.05 -27.19 10.26
C LYS A 336 -7.06 -26.02 10.19
N ILE A 337 -6.68 -24.86 10.71
CA ILE A 337 -7.50 -23.65 10.69
C ILE A 337 -7.07 -22.81 9.48
N ASP A 338 -8.06 -22.41 8.69
CA ASP A 338 -7.86 -21.49 7.57
C ASP A 338 -9.03 -20.50 7.51
N TYR A 339 -8.86 -19.37 8.21
CA TYR A 339 -9.90 -18.33 8.23
C TYR A 339 -10.05 -17.64 6.88
N ILE A 340 -9.03 -17.72 6.02
CA ILE A 340 -9.07 -17.14 4.66
C ILE A 340 -9.96 -17.98 3.76
N ALA A 341 -9.82 -19.32 3.82
CA ALA A 341 -10.72 -20.23 3.12
C ALA A 341 -12.16 -20.06 3.59
N GLN A 342 -12.39 -20.04 4.92
CA GLN A 342 -13.72 -19.80 5.48
C GLN A 342 -14.31 -18.45 5.04
N TYR A 343 -13.49 -17.41 4.97
CA TYR A 343 -13.91 -16.11 4.46
C TYR A 343 -14.34 -16.18 2.98
N CYS A 344 -13.57 -16.87 2.14
CA CYS A 344 -13.89 -17.02 0.72
C CYS A 344 -15.20 -17.80 0.51
N ASP A 345 -15.42 -18.88 1.27
CA ASP A 345 -16.67 -19.65 1.23
C ASP A 345 -17.87 -18.79 1.67
N HIS A 346 -17.69 -18.00 2.73
CA HIS A 346 -18.71 -17.07 3.20
C HIS A 346 -19.01 -15.99 2.15
N LEU A 347 -17.99 -15.38 1.56
CA LEU A 347 -18.15 -14.37 0.50
C LEU A 347 -18.85 -14.95 -0.73
N GLU A 348 -18.49 -16.16 -1.16
CA GLU A 348 -19.16 -16.83 -2.28
C GLU A 348 -20.65 -17.04 -1.99
N SER A 349 -21.00 -17.44 -0.76
CA SER A 349 -22.38 -17.58 -0.31
C SER A 349 -23.15 -16.26 -0.38
N LEU A 350 -22.56 -15.16 0.12
CA LEU A 350 -23.15 -13.82 0.04
C LEU A 350 -23.36 -13.37 -1.40
N LEU A 351 -22.38 -13.58 -2.27
CA LEU A 351 -22.46 -13.24 -3.70
C LEU A 351 -23.62 -13.97 -4.39
N ARG A 352 -23.77 -15.28 -4.14
CA ARG A 352 -24.87 -16.09 -4.70
C ARG A 352 -26.24 -15.65 -4.15
N MET A 353 -26.31 -15.36 -2.86
CA MET A 353 -27.53 -14.89 -2.20
C MET A 353 -27.98 -13.53 -2.75
N GLU A 354 -27.08 -12.55 -2.86
CA GLU A 354 -27.39 -11.24 -3.42
C GLU A 354 -27.72 -11.30 -4.91
N LEU A 355 -27.14 -12.25 -5.66
CA LEU A 355 -27.48 -12.46 -7.06
C LEU A 355 -28.93 -12.96 -7.19
N ALA A 356 -29.33 -13.94 -6.37
CA ALA A 356 -30.70 -14.45 -6.33
C ALA A 356 -31.73 -13.38 -5.91
N ASN A 357 -31.32 -12.42 -5.07
CA ASN A 357 -32.17 -11.31 -4.63
C ASN A 357 -32.22 -10.14 -5.63
N THR A 358 -31.42 -10.18 -6.71
CA THR A 358 -31.42 -9.11 -7.72
C THR A 358 -32.63 -9.27 -8.64
N PRO A 359 -33.57 -8.31 -8.72
CA PRO A 359 -34.75 -8.42 -9.56
C PRO A 359 -34.37 -8.61 -11.04
N SER A 360 -35.01 -9.57 -11.70
CA SER A 360 -34.80 -9.90 -13.12
C SER A 360 -35.11 -8.74 -14.09
N SER A 361 -35.70 -7.64 -13.62
CA SER A 361 -35.99 -6.44 -14.41
C SER A 361 -34.82 -5.44 -14.52
N GLY A 362 -33.66 -5.71 -13.91
CA GLY A 362 -32.48 -4.83 -13.94
C GLY A 362 -31.33 -5.27 -14.86
N LEU A 363 -31.44 -6.42 -15.51
CA LEU A 363 -30.46 -6.91 -16.48
C LEU A 363 -31.06 -6.70 -17.88
N PRO A 364 -30.51 -5.81 -18.73
CA PRO A 364 -30.93 -5.75 -20.12
C PRO A 364 -30.62 -7.11 -20.76
N GLY A 365 -31.66 -7.74 -21.30
CA GLY A 365 -31.60 -9.09 -21.90
C GLY A 365 -30.89 -9.15 -23.23
#